data_AF-A0A1Y1Q7I1-F1
#
_entry.id   AF-A0A1Y1Q7I1-F1
#
_cell.length_a   1.000
_cell.length_b   1.000
_cell.length_c   1.000
_cell.angle_alpha   90.00
_cell.angle_beta   90.00
_cell.angle_gamma   90.00
#
_symmetry.space_group_name_H-M   'P 1'
#
loop_
_entity.id
_entity.type
_entity.pdbx_description
1 polymer ?
#
loop_
_entity_poly.entity_id
_entity_poly.type
_entity_poly.pdbx_seq_one_letter_code
_entity_poly.pdbx_strand_id
1 'polypeptide(L)'
;MLSAELPEVLHVKASDIAWQIRTQNGTQVAPHLVGASPQVALPSGTYDVQLSVGGYTEHKTVQVNAGQATTLPFSPKVGRLRVRSVTTADWQVTAGAAGAPTRAYPHSTQLDTLVAAGDYEVEAKRPFGISYKQRLSVTAGMLTAASIQIPTGKVSLIATLGDSPALRPMTWTVYRLDGAKQLVAAPRRHSATLEVSPGHYEAVANLNGLERRRSFTVLTDTRNQIVIAMD
;
A
#
# COMPACT_ATOMS: atom_id res chain seq x y z
N MET A 1 12.49 -1.71 34.51
CA MET A 1 11.33 -1.02 33.92
C MET A 1 11.69 -0.56 32.53
N LEU A 2 10.91 -0.96 31.53
CA LEU A 2 11.06 -0.48 30.15
C LEU A 2 10.10 0.70 29.97
N SER A 3 10.45 1.66 29.12
CA SER A 3 9.53 2.76 28.77
C SER A 3 9.74 3.23 27.34
N ALA A 4 8.66 3.35 26.58
CA ALA A 4 8.64 3.96 25.25
C ALA A 4 7.97 5.34 25.32
N GLU A 5 8.73 6.39 25.02
CA GLU A 5 8.25 7.77 24.98
C GLU A 5 7.62 8.04 23.61
N LEU A 6 6.29 7.93 23.55
CA LEU A 6 5.51 8.11 22.33
C LEU A 6 4.60 9.33 22.44
N PRO A 7 4.63 10.27 21.48
CA PRO A 7 3.72 11.39 21.48
C PRO A 7 2.26 10.96 21.37
N GLU A 8 1.39 11.53 22.20
CA GLU A 8 -0.03 11.17 22.28
C GLU A 8 -0.78 11.37 20.96
N VAL A 9 -0.39 12.38 20.17
CA VAL A 9 -0.93 12.68 18.83
C VAL A 9 -0.83 11.51 17.86
N LEU A 10 0.09 10.58 18.08
CA LEU A 10 0.22 9.38 17.27
C LEU A 10 -0.87 8.34 17.57
N HIS A 11 -1.61 8.46 18.67
CA HIS A 11 -2.63 7.50 19.14
C HIS A 11 -2.17 6.04 18.97
N VAL A 12 -0.97 5.73 19.46
CA VAL A 12 -0.39 4.39 19.41
C VAL A 12 -1.13 3.50 20.38
N LYS A 13 -1.64 2.35 19.92
CA LYS A 13 -2.30 1.40 20.82
C LYS A 13 -1.24 0.61 21.58
N ALA A 14 -1.55 0.17 22.80
CA ALA A 14 -0.66 -0.69 23.56
C ALA A 14 -0.27 -1.95 22.77
N SER A 15 -1.19 -2.52 21.98
CA SER A 15 -0.96 -3.68 21.10
C SER A 15 0.03 -3.42 19.96
N ASP A 16 0.31 -2.16 19.63
CA ASP A 16 1.27 -1.79 18.58
C ASP A 16 2.70 -1.68 19.14
N ILE A 17 2.86 -1.75 20.46
CA ILE A 17 4.13 -1.63 21.17
C ILE A 17 4.51 -3.00 21.71
N ALA A 18 5.62 -3.52 21.23
CA ALA A 18 6.09 -4.87 21.52
C ALA A 18 7.54 -4.83 21.98
N TRP A 19 7.89 -5.70 22.93
CA TRP A 19 9.25 -5.82 23.45
C TRP A 19 9.74 -7.25 23.34
N GLN A 20 11.01 -7.40 23.00
CA GLN A 20 11.74 -8.66 23.08
C GLN A 20 13.04 -8.44 23.85
N ILE A 21 13.36 -9.38 24.74
CA ILE A 21 14.56 -9.32 25.57
C ILE A 21 15.34 -10.61 25.36
N ARG A 22 16.60 -10.49 24.96
CA ARG A 22 17.50 -11.60 24.68
C ARG A 22 18.79 -11.46 25.47
N THR A 23 19.43 -12.58 25.81
CA THR A 23 20.83 -12.56 26.28
C THR A 23 21.76 -12.12 25.15
N GLN A 24 23.02 -11.81 25.46
CA GLN A 24 24.05 -11.58 24.44
C GLN A 24 24.22 -12.77 23.47
N ASN A 25 23.88 -13.99 23.89
CA ASN A 25 23.92 -15.18 23.06
C ASN A 25 22.66 -15.35 22.20
N GLY A 26 21.75 -14.37 22.19
CA GLY A 26 20.52 -14.38 21.41
C GLY A 26 19.37 -15.18 22.02
N THR A 27 19.55 -15.80 23.19
CA THR A 27 18.50 -16.58 23.86
C THR A 27 17.43 -15.65 24.40
N GLN A 28 16.17 -15.85 24.02
CA GLN A 28 15.05 -15.10 24.57
C GLN A 28 14.85 -15.46 26.05
N VAL A 29 14.80 -14.46 26.93
CA VAL A 29 14.75 -14.64 28.40
C VAL A 29 13.46 -14.17 29.05
N ALA A 30 12.61 -13.48 28.28
CA ALA A 30 11.31 -13.02 28.74
C ALA A 30 10.24 -13.36 27.69
N PRO A 31 8.99 -13.59 28.12
CA PRO A 31 7.87 -13.64 27.19
C PRO A 31 7.76 -12.32 26.42
N HIS A 32 7.07 -12.37 25.29
CA HIS A 32 6.77 -11.16 24.52
C HIS A 32 5.96 -10.19 25.38
N LEU A 33 6.48 -8.98 25.61
CA LEU A 33 5.81 -7.96 26.42
C LEU A 33 5.13 -6.95 25.48
N VAL A 34 4.02 -6.39 25.93
CA VAL A 34 3.19 -5.46 25.15
C VAL A 34 2.90 -4.21 25.98
N GLY A 35 2.76 -3.05 25.31
CA GLY A 35 2.43 -1.76 25.93
C GLY A 35 3.64 -0.85 26.15
N ALA A 36 3.40 0.41 26.54
CA ALA A 36 4.44 1.44 26.58
C ALA A 36 5.45 1.30 27.73
N SER A 37 5.03 0.72 28.87
CA SER A 37 5.85 0.68 30.09
C SER A 37 5.78 -0.64 30.85
N PRO A 38 6.12 -1.80 30.23
CA PRO A 38 6.07 -3.07 30.93
C PRO A 38 7.17 -3.18 31.98
N GLN A 39 6.89 -4.00 33.00
CA GLN A 39 7.84 -4.37 34.03
C GLN A 39 8.16 -5.86 33.90
N VAL A 40 9.42 -6.20 34.14
CA VAL A 40 9.94 -7.56 34.03
C VAL A 40 11.06 -7.74 35.04
N ALA A 41 11.07 -8.89 35.71
CA ALA A 41 12.17 -9.31 36.57
C ALA A 41 13.12 -10.18 35.75
N LEU A 42 14.41 -9.83 35.77
CA LEU A 42 15.46 -10.56 35.07
C LEU A 42 16.58 -10.87 36.06
N PRO A 43 17.29 -12.00 35.90
CA PRO A 43 18.55 -12.23 36.58
C PRO A 43 19.56 -11.11 36.30
N SER A 44 20.60 -11.02 37.12
CA SER A 44 21.71 -10.14 36.81
C SER A 44 22.41 -10.61 35.54
N GLY A 45 22.70 -9.69 34.62
CA GLY A 45 23.32 -10.02 33.34
C GLY A 45 23.19 -8.89 32.33
N THR A 46 23.76 -9.11 31.15
CA THR A 46 23.66 -8.20 30.01
C THR A 46 22.62 -8.70 29.03
N TYR A 47 21.72 -7.81 28.59
CA TYR A 47 20.60 -8.13 27.71
C TYR A 47 20.54 -7.19 26.52
N ASP A 48 20.15 -7.72 25.36
CA ASP A 48 19.68 -6.92 24.22
C ASP A 48 18.16 -6.78 24.33
N VAL A 49 17.69 -5.53 24.35
CA VAL A 49 16.27 -5.19 24.43
C VAL A 49 15.87 -4.56 23.10
N GLN A 50 14.95 -5.22 22.41
CA GLN A 50 14.34 -4.73 21.18
C GLN A 50 12.96 -4.14 21.50
N LEU A 51 12.77 -2.87 21.15
CA LEU A 51 11.47 -2.22 21.06
C LEU A 51 10.96 -2.33 19.61
N SER A 52 9.71 -2.72 19.44
CA SER A 52 8.99 -2.66 18.17
C SER A 52 7.75 -1.79 18.31
N VAL A 53 7.56 -0.82 17.42
CA VAL A 53 6.38 0.06 17.37
C VAL A 53 5.82 0.08 15.96
N GLY A 54 4.77 -0.69 15.70
CA GLY A 54 4.26 -0.89 14.34
C GLY A 54 5.32 -1.47 13.40
N GLY A 55 5.78 -0.69 12.42
CA GLY A 55 6.87 -1.08 11.51
C GLY A 55 8.29 -0.67 11.96
N TYR A 56 8.42 0.02 13.09
CA TYR A 56 9.70 0.50 13.62
C TYR A 56 10.31 -0.50 14.60
N THR A 57 11.65 -0.63 14.57
CA THR A 57 12.42 -1.44 15.52
C THR A 57 13.66 -0.69 16.00
N GLU A 58 13.93 -0.74 17.30
CA GLU A 58 15.14 -0.18 17.94
C GLU A 58 15.70 -1.17 18.94
N HIS A 59 17.03 -1.26 19.05
CA HIS A 59 17.73 -2.15 19.98
C HIS A 59 18.56 -1.32 20.96
N LYS A 60 18.58 -1.72 22.23
CA LYS A 60 19.50 -1.19 23.25
C LYS A 60 20.01 -2.33 24.11
N THR A 61 21.30 -2.29 24.41
CA THR A 61 21.91 -3.17 25.40
C THR A 61 21.77 -2.58 26.79
N VAL A 62 21.45 -3.43 27.78
CA VAL A 62 21.31 -3.03 29.18
C VAL A 62 21.99 -4.03 30.10
N GLN A 63 22.68 -3.51 31.13
CA GLN A 63 23.19 -4.30 32.24
C GLN A 63 22.18 -4.27 33.39
N VAL A 64 21.77 -5.45 33.85
CA VAL A 64 20.92 -5.63 35.03
C VAL A 64 21.77 -6.14 36.17
N ASN A 65 21.69 -5.47 37.33
CA ASN A 65 22.38 -5.86 38.55
C ASN A 65 21.41 -6.49 39.55
N ALA A 66 21.90 -7.46 40.33
CA ALA A 66 21.06 -8.16 41.30
C ALA A 66 20.48 -7.19 42.34
N GLY A 67 19.17 -7.27 42.56
CA GLY A 67 18.45 -6.45 43.54
C GLY A 67 18.29 -4.96 43.16
N GLN A 68 18.78 -4.53 42.00
CA GLN A 68 18.68 -3.13 41.56
C GLN A 68 17.63 -2.94 40.47
N ALA A 69 16.74 -1.97 40.65
CA ALA A 69 15.83 -1.55 39.60
C ALA A 69 16.60 -0.83 38.49
N THR A 70 16.50 -1.34 37.26
CA THR A 70 17.09 -0.70 36.07
C THR A 70 15.99 -0.11 35.20
N THR A 71 16.13 1.16 34.78
CA THR A 71 15.21 1.84 33.87
C THR A 71 15.85 1.99 32.50
N LEU A 72 15.13 1.61 31.44
CA LEU A 72 15.62 1.69 30.06
C LEU A 72 14.62 2.45 29.18
N PRO A 73 14.80 3.77 29.00
CA PRO A 73 13.92 4.57 28.15
C PRO A 73 14.29 4.43 26.67
N PHE A 74 13.26 4.43 25.82
CA PHE A 74 13.33 4.52 24.37
C PHE A 74 12.56 5.76 23.92
N SER A 75 13.13 6.51 22.97
CA SER A 75 12.51 7.69 22.38
C SER A 75 12.38 7.45 20.87
N PRO A 76 11.51 6.50 20.46
CA PRO A 76 11.43 5.99 19.10
C PRO A 76 11.12 7.12 18.11
N LYS A 77 11.90 7.20 17.03
CA LYS A 77 11.71 8.20 15.97
C LYS A 77 10.63 7.73 14.99
N VAL A 78 9.40 7.62 15.48
CA VAL A 78 8.23 7.17 14.71
C VAL A 78 7.28 8.31 14.42
N GLY A 79 6.65 8.28 13.26
CA GLY A 79 5.51 9.12 12.90
C GLY A 79 4.34 8.26 12.42
N ARG A 80 3.17 8.88 12.28
CA ARG A 80 1.96 8.21 11.79
C ARG A 80 1.67 8.64 10.37
N LEU A 81 1.60 7.69 9.45
CA LEU A 81 1.23 7.92 8.07
C LEU A 81 -0.24 7.56 7.87
N ARG A 82 -1.05 8.54 7.48
CA ARG A 82 -2.46 8.35 7.15
C ARG A 82 -2.75 8.84 5.75
N VAL A 83 -3.04 7.94 4.83
CA VAL A 83 -3.38 8.27 3.44
C VAL A 83 -4.79 7.81 3.15
N ARG A 84 -5.58 8.65 2.48
CA ARG A 84 -6.98 8.34 2.11
C ARG A 84 -7.18 8.45 0.62
N SER A 85 -8.11 7.68 0.09
CA SER A 85 -8.66 7.80 -1.27
C SER A 85 -10.17 7.66 -1.23
N VAL A 86 -10.84 8.26 -2.20
CA VAL A 86 -12.29 8.11 -2.41
C VAL A 86 -12.66 6.73 -2.96
N THR A 87 -11.69 6.02 -3.55
CA THR A 87 -11.87 4.65 -4.08
C THR A 87 -10.99 3.67 -3.33
N THR A 88 -11.41 2.41 -3.26
CA THR A 88 -10.57 1.33 -2.71
C THR A 88 -9.32 1.12 -3.56
N ALA A 89 -8.19 0.88 -2.90
CA ALA A 89 -6.92 0.58 -3.52
C ALA A 89 -6.12 -0.42 -2.68
N ASP A 90 -5.19 -1.10 -3.34
CA ASP A 90 -4.11 -1.82 -2.69
C ASP A 90 -2.96 -0.83 -2.48
N TRP A 91 -2.65 -0.51 -1.23
CA TRP A 91 -1.61 0.46 -0.89
C TRP A 91 -0.26 -0.23 -0.76
N GLN A 92 0.78 0.44 -1.22
CA GLN A 92 2.16 0.04 -1.03
C GLN A 92 2.95 1.24 -0.48
N VAL A 93 3.66 1.03 0.62
CA VAL A 93 4.52 2.04 1.24
C VAL A 93 5.95 1.57 1.12
N THR A 94 6.80 2.35 0.45
CA THR A 94 8.22 2.07 0.26
C THR A 94 9.02 3.22 0.85
N ALA A 95 9.95 2.93 1.77
CA ALA A 95 10.83 3.98 2.30
C ALA A 95 11.80 4.44 1.20
N GLY A 96 12.20 5.71 1.22
CA GLY A 96 13.03 6.33 0.18
C GLY A 96 14.48 5.83 0.12
N ALA A 97 14.93 5.04 1.10
CA ALA A 97 16.26 4.44 1.09
C ALA A 97 16.34 3.23 0.13
N ALA A 98 17.48 3.07 -0.56
CA ALA A 98 17.69 1.93 -1.45
C ALA A 98 17.59 0.60 -0.66
N GLY A 99 16.79 -0.36 -1.16
CA GLY A 99 16.55 -1.65 -0.49
C GLY A 99 15.61 -1.58 0.72
N ALA A 100 14.93 -0.44 0.93
CA ALA A 100 14.04 -0.25 2.06
C ALA A 100 12.84 -1.21 2.07
N PRO A 101 12.35 -1.58 3.28
CA PRO A 101 11.18 -2.42 3.41
C PRO A 101 9.98 -1.80 2.70
N THR A 102 9.27 -2.65 1.97
CA THR A 102 8.00 -2.33 1.32
C THR A 102 6.89 -3.02 2.09
N ARG A 103 5.85 -2.28 2.47
CA ARG A 103 4.69 -2.83 3.16
C ARG A 103 3.44 -2.64 2.34
N ALA A 104 2.70 -3.73 2.13
CA ALA A 104 1.45 -3.75 1.39
C ALA A 104 0.25 -3.74 2.34
N TYR A 105 -0.78 -2.99 1.98
CA TYR A 105 -2.05 -2.92 2.70
C TYR A 105 -3.17 -3.12 1.68
N PRO A 106 -3.75 -4.32 1.60
CA PRO A 106 -4.68 -4.65 0.54
C PRO A 106 -6.03 -3.96 0.75
N HIS A 107 -6.65 -3.58 -0.37
CA HIS A 107 -8.08 -3.36 -0.52
C HIS A 107 -8.74 -2.44 0.52
N SER A 108 -8.25 -1.20 0.64
CA SER A 108 -8.81 -0.22 1.58
C SER A 108 -8.93 1.16 0.93
N THR A 109 -9.84 1.99 1.43
CA THR A 109 -9.90 3.44 1.12
C THR A 109 -8.94 4.26 1.98
N GLN A 110 -8.35 3.64 3.00
CA GLN A 110 -7.44 4.28 3.94
C GLN A 110 -6.24 3.39 4.27
N LEU A 111 -5.06 3.99 4.19
CA LEU A 111 -3.83 3.54 4.82
C LEU A 111 -3.67 4.28 6.16
N ASP A 112 -3.42 3.55 7.24
CA ASP A 112 -3.12 4.14 8.55
C ASP A 112 -2.09 3.27 9.27
N THR A 113 -0.87 3.78 9.41
CA THR A 113 0.26 2.99 9.90
C THR A 113 1.32 3.82 10.60
N LEU A 114 2.03 3.21 11.55
CA LEU A 114 3.21 3.79 12.20
C LEU A 114 4.46 3.35 11.45
N VAL A 115 5.29 4.32 11.10
CA VAL A 115 6.54 4.13 10.38
C VAL A 115 7.65 4.96 11.03
N ALA A 116 8.90 4.63 10.73
CA ALA A 116 10.03 5.48 11.12
C ALA A 116 9.87 6.88 10.50
N ALA A 117 10.50 7.88 11.11
CA ALA A 117 10.65 9.18 10.47
C ALA A 117 11.56 9.07 9.24
N GLY A 118 11.20 9.74 8.15
CA GLY A 118 11.92 9.68 6.88
C GLY A 118 11.00 9.90 5.69
N ASP A 119 11.56 9.80 4.49
CA ASP A 119 10.82 9.96 3.24
C ASP A 119 10.26 8.61 2.76
N TYR A 120 9.06 8.66 2.20
CA TYR A 120 8.31 7.50 1.72
C TYR A 120 7.70 7.78 0.34
N GLU A 121 7.66 6.76 -0.50
CA GLU A 121 6.78 6.69 -1.67
C GLU A 121 5.57 5.83 -1.31
N VAL A 122 4.38 6.41 -1.41
CA VAL A 122 3.10 5.72 -1.24
C VAL A 122 2.47 5.52 -2.60
N GLU A 123 2.25 4.26 -2.96
CA GLU A 123 1.61 3.85 -4.21
C GLU A 123 0.21 3.30 -3.93
N ALA A 124 -0.79 3.76 -4.67
CA ALA A 124 -2.14 3.23 -4.65
C ALA A 124 -2.38 2.45 -5.95
N LYS A 125 -2.62 1.15 -5.86
CA LYS A 125 -2.86 0.25 -7.00
C LYS A 125 -4.33 -0.15 -7.07
N ARG A 126 -4.84 -0.25 -8.29
CA ARG A 126 -6.17 -0.80 -8.59
C ARG A 126 -6.07 -1.74 -9.80
N PRO A 127 -7.10 -2.56 -10.05
CA PRO A 127 -7.14 -3.42 -11.24
C PRO A 127 -6.92 -2.64 -12.55
N PHE A 128 -6.65 -3.38 -13.64
CA PHE A 128 -6.48 -2.81 -14.99
C PHE A 128 -5.31 -1.82 -15.12
N GLY A 129 -4.24 -2.04 -14.34
CA GLY A 129 -3.00 -1.27 -14.44
C GLY A 129 -3.10 0.16 -13.90
N ILE A 130 -4.12 0.45 -13.08
CA ILE A 130 -4.25 1.73 -12.43
C ILE A 130 -3.25 1.81 -11.27
N SER A 131 -2.33 2.77 -11.33
CA SER A 131 -1.41 3.08 -10.24
C SER A 131 -1.19 4.59 -10.12
N TYR A 132 -1.04 5.07 -8.88
CA TYR A 132 -0.64 6.43 -8.58
C TYR A 132 0.35 6.45 -7.42
N LYS A 133 1.41 7.26 -7.53
CA LYS A 133 2.48 7.38 -6.55
C LYS A 133 2.55 8.79 -5.99
N GLN A 134 2.77 8.91 -4.68
CA GLN A 134 3.02 10.18 -4.01
C GLN A 134 4.17 10.04 -3.02
N ARG A 135 5.08 11.02 -3.02
CA ARG A 135 6.13 11.12 -2.01
C ARG A 135 5.61 11.88 -0.79
N LEU A 136 5.94 11.37 0.39
CA LEU A 136 5.54 11.92 1.68
C LEU A 136 6.73 11.86 2.64
N SER A 137 6.95 12.94 3.40
CA SER A 137 7.96 12.99 4.45
C SER A 137 7.28 12.84 5.80
N VAL A 138 7.66 11.79 6.53
CA VAL A 138 7.13 11.50 7.87
C VAL A 138 8.07 12.07 8.92
N THR A 139 7.56 12.98 9.74
CA THR A 139 8.30 13.56 10.88
C THR A 139 8.01 12.79 12.16
N ALA A 140 9.04 12.58 12.98
CA ALA A 140 8.91 11.91 14.27
C ALA A 140 7.91 12.66 15.17
N GLY A 141 7.00 11.91 15.81
CA GLY A 141 5.98 12.46 16.68
C GLY A 141 4.82 13.16 15.99
N MET A 142 4.76 13.15 14.66
CA MET A 142 3.70 13.84 13.90
C MET A 142 2.81 12.88 13.12
N LEU A 143 1.57 13.32 12.88
CA LEU A 143 0.67 12.73 11.90
C LEU A 143 0.96 13.36 10.53
N THR A 144 1.38 12.54 9.58
CA THR A 144 1.47 12.88 8.16
C THR A 144 0.21 12.39 7.47
N ALA A 145 -0.66 13.33 7.09
CA ALA A 145 -1.92 13.04 6.42
C ALA A 145 -1.89 13.45 4.95
N ALA A 146 -2.39 12.59 4.06
CA ALA A 146 -2.54 12.90 2.64
C ALA A 146 -3.85 12.34 2.07
N SER A 147 -4.37 12.99 1.04
CA SER A 147 -5.48 12.47 0.23
C SER A 147 -4.99 12.24 -1.18
N ILE A 148 -5.08 11.00 -1.65
CA ILE A 148 -4.71 10.60 -3.00
C ILE A 148 -5.98 10.46 -3.82
N GLN A 149 -6.09 11.29 -4.86
CA GLN A 149 -7.06 11.10 -5.92
C GLN A 149 -6.39 10.30 -7.03
N ILE A 150 -6.87 9.08 -7.25
CA ILE A 150 -6.33 8.20 -8.29
C ILE A 150 -6.97 8.62 -9.61
N PRO A 151 -6.22 9.15 -10.58
CA PRO A 151 -6.80 9.60 -11.83
C PRO A 151 -7.26 8.40 -12.64
N THR A 152 -8.54 8.39 -13.01
CA THR A 152 -9.14 7.34 -13.83
C THR A 152 -10.09 7.92 -14.87
N GLY A 153 -10.38 7.15 -15.91
CA GLY A 153 -11.45 7.41 -16.86
C GLY A 153 -12.25 6.13 -17.13
N LYS A 154 -13.50 6.31 -17.55
CA LYS A 154 -14.41 5.20 -17.88
C LYS A 154 -14.39 4.94 -19.38
N VAL A 155 -14.36 3.66 -19.75
CA VAL A 155 -14.39 3.21 -21.14
C VAL A 155 -15.52 2.20 -21.30
N SER A 156 -16.49 2.52 -22.16
CA SER A 156 -17.57 1.63 -22.55
C SER A 156 -17.28 1.07 -23.94
N LEU A 157 -17.02 -0.23 -24.00
CA LEU A 157 -16.80 -1.00 -25.23
C LEU A 157 -18.15 -1.54 -25.71
N ILE A 158 -18.46 -1.37 -26.99
CA ILE A 158 -19.71 -1.84 -27.61
C ILE A 158 -19.40 -2.36 -29.01
N ALA A 159 -19.81 -3.59 -29.28
CA ALA A 159 -19.71 -4.18 -30.61
C ALA A 159 -21.09 -4.21 -31.25
N THR A 160 -21.17 -3.88 -32.52
CA THR A 160 -22.43 -3.82 -33.27
C THR A 160 -22.42 -4.74 -34.50
N LEU A 161 -23.62 -5.17 -34.90
CA LEU A 161 -23.95 -5.86 -36.15
C LEU A 161 -25.25 -5.25 -36.66
N GLY A 162 -25.28 -4.77 -37.91
CA GLY A 162 -26.43 -4.08 -38.50
C GLY A 162 -26.94 -2.94 -37.62
N ASP A 163 -26.02 -2.06 -37.19
CA ASP A 163 -26.28 -0.91 -36.30
C ASP A 163 -26.90 -1.24 -34.92
N SER A 164 -27.04 -2.52 -34.59
CA SER A 164 -27.55 -3.00 -33.30
C SER A 164 -26.45 -3.65 -32.47
N PRO A 165 -26.55 -3.72 -31.13
CA PRO A 165 -25.60 -4.47 -30.32
C PRO A 165 -25.43 -5.90 -30.85
N ALA A 166 -24.20 -6.40 -30.91
CA ALA A 166 -23.92 -7.68 -31.56
C ALA A 166 -24.63 -8.87 -30.87
N LEU A 167 -24.92 -8.77 -29.56
CA LEU A 167 -25.61 -9.77 -28.72
C LEU A 167 -25.10 -11.22 -28.88
N ARG A 168 -23.85 -11.38 -29.32
CA ARG A 168 -23.18 -12.67 -29.54
C ARG A 168 -21.96 -12.80 -28.63
N PRO A 169 -21.55 -14.03 -28.28
CA PRO A 169 -20.27 -14.27 -27.63
C PRO A 169 -19.13 -13.75 -28.51
N MET A 170 -18.28 -12.90 -27.92
CA MET A 170 -17.12 -12.33 -28.58
C MET A 170 -16.08 -11.95 -27.52
N THR A 171 -14.87 -11.68 -27.96
CA THR A 171 -13.78 -11.27 -27.05
C THR A 171 -13.34 -9.86 -27.39
N TRP A 172 -13.24 -9.03 -26.36
CA TRP A 172 -12.46 -7.80 -26.43
C TRP A 172 -11.06 -8.06 -25.91
N THR A 173 -10.08 -7.36 -26.47
CA THR A 173 -8.74 -7.24 -25.90
C THR A 173 -8.38 -5.77 -25.90
N VAL A 174 -8.12 -5.21 -24.73
CA VAL A 174 -7.74 -3.80 -24.57
C VAL A 174 -6.27 -3.72 -24.22
N TYR A 175 -5.54 -2.96 -25.03
CA TYR A 175 -4.12 -2.70 -24.83
C TYR A 175 -3.89 -1.25 -24.45
N ARG A 176 -2.94 -1.02 -23.53
CA ARG A 176 -2.31 0.28 -23.33
C ARG A 176 -1.15 0.43 -24.30
N LEU A 177 -1.00 1.62 -24.88
CA LEU A 177 -0.02 1.97 -25.90
C LEU A 177 1.04 2.96 -25.42
N ASP A 178 0.97 3.42 -24.16
CA ASP A 178 1.99 4.29 -23.58
C ASP A 178 3.27 3.47 -23.29
N GLY A 179 4.14 3.39 -24.29
CA GLY A 179 5.34 2.56 -24.26
C GLY A 179 5.12 1.20 -24.92
N ALA A 180 5.59 0.12 -24.27
CA ALA A 180 5.38 -1.23 -24.80
C ALA A 180 3.89 -1.61 -24.73
N LYS A 181 3.37 -2.21 -25.80
CA LYS A 181 1.98 -2.67 -25.88
C LYS A 181 1.68 -3.63 -24.72
N GLN A 182 0.83 -3.20 -23.79
CA GLN A 182 0.50 -3.94 -22.58
C GLN A 182 -0.97 -4.35 -22.56
N LEU A 183 -1.27 -5.62 -22.30
CA LEU A 183 -2.64 -6.08 -22.09
C LEU A 183 -3.22 -5.50 -20.80
N VAL A 184 -4.38 -4.85 -20.89
CA VAL A 184 -5.08 -4.21 -19.77
C VAL A 184 -6.29 -5.02 -19.34
N ALA A 185 -7.11 -5.46 -20.30
CA ALA A 185 -8.34 -6.22 -20.03
C ALA A 185 -8.72 -7.09 -21.23
N ALA A 186 -9.43 -8.19 -20.97
CA ALA A 186 -9.94 -9.07 -22.02
C ALA A 186 -11.37 -9.60 -21.74
N PRO A 187 -12.41 -8.73 -21.68
CA PRO A 187 -13.77 -9.18 -21.38
C PRO A 187 -14.39 -10.00 -22.53
N ARG A 188 -15.11 -11.07 -22.17
CA ARG A 188 -15.76 -12.00 -23.11
C ARG A 188 -17.27 -11.76 -23.23
N ARG A 189 -17.65 -10.66 -23.87
CA ARG A 189 -19.05 -10.21 -24.06
C ARG A 189 -19.11 -9.11 -25.11
N HIS A 190 -20.29 -8.87 -25.69
CA HIS A 190 -20.48 -7.84 -26.72
C HIS A 190 -20.33 -6.40 -26.21
N SER A 191 -20.47 -6.16 -24.90
CA SER A 191 -20.24 -4.85 -24.28
C SER A 191 -19.56 -4.95 -22.92
N ALA A 192 -18.70 -3.99 -22.57
CA ALA A 192 -18.06 -3.94 -21.26
C ALA A 192 -17.79 -2.49 -20.83
N THR A 193 -17.93 -2.21 -19.54
CA THR A 193 -17.40 -0.96 -18.96
C THR A 193 -16.15 -1.28 -18.18
N LEU A 194 -15.09 -0.51 -18.45
CA LEU A 194 -13.80 -0.57 -17.78
C LEU A 194 -13.51 0.78 -17.14
N GLU A 195 -12.79 0.74 -16.02
CA GLU A 195 -12.14 1.91 -15.46
C GLU A 195 -10.64 1.71 -15.65
N VAL A 196 -9.97 2.68 -16.25
CA VAL A 196 -8.54 2.62 -16.58
C VAL A 196 -7.88 3.95 -16.24
N SER A 197 -6.55 3.96 -16.11
CA SER A 197 -5.81 5.22 -15.96
C SER A 197 -5.87 6.06 -17.25
N PRO A 198 -5.62 7.37 -17.17
CA PRO A 198 -5.41 8.19 -18.37
C PRO A 198 -4.26 7.65 -19.22
N GLY A 199 -4.38 7.73 -20.55
CA GLY A 199 -3.38 7.20 -21.48
C GLY A 199 -3.93 6.91 -22.88
N HIS A 200 -3.07 6.37 -23.75
CA HIS A 200 -3.43 5.91 -25.08
C HIS A 200 -3.69 4.40 -25.11
N TYR A 201 -4.75 4.00 -25.81
CA TYR A 201 -5.27 2.63 -25.80
C TYR A 201 -5.66 2.15 -27.20
N GLU A 202 -5.73 0.83 -27.36
CA GLU A 202 -6.34 0.13 -28.49
C GLU A 202 -7.34 -0.90 -27.96
N ALA A 203 -8.58 -0.86 -28.45
CA ALA A 203 -9.54 -1.92 -28.25
C ALA A 203 -9.59 -2.80 -29.51
N VAL A 204 -9.46 -4.11 -29.31
CA VAL A 204 -9.54 -5.13 -30.35
C VAL A 204 -10.77 -5.99 -30.08
N ALA A 205 -11.72 -6.00 -30.99
CA ALA A 205 -12.91 -6.85 -30.97
C ALA A 205 -12.69 -8.05 -31.87
N ASN A 206 -12.94 -9.26 -31.36
CA ASN A 206 -12.89 -10.50 -32.13
C ASN A 206 -14.23 -11.24 -32.04
N LEU A 207 -14.88 -11.45 -33.18
CA LEU A 207 -16.12 -12.22 -33.33
C LEU A 207 -15.89 -13.29 -34.40
N ASN A 208 -15.91 -14.57 -34.00
CA ASN A 208 -15.73 -15.72 -34.90
C ASN A 208 -14.48 -15.63 -35.79
N GLY A 209 -13.37 -15.10 -35.27
CA GLY A 209 -12.12 -14.94 -36.01
C GLY A 209 -12.02 -13.65 -36.81
N LEU A 210 -13.11 -12.91 -37.01
CA LEU A 210 -13.06 -11.56 -37.55
C LEU A 210 -12.58 -10.59 -36.48
N GLU A 211 -11.47 -9.91 -36.76
CA GLU A 211 -10.87 -8.91 -35.86
C GLU A 211 -11.08 -7.49 -36.39
N ARG A 212 -11.52 -6.60 -35.51
CA ARG A 212 -11.62 -5.16 -35.75
C ARG A 212 -10.96 -4.43 -34.58
N ARG A 213 -10.34 -3.27 -34.85
CA ARG A 213 -9.58 -2.52 -33.84
C ARG A 213 -9.87 -1.03 -33.89
N ARG A 214 -9.75 -0.36 -32.74
CA ARG A 214 -9.89 1.08 -32.62
C ARG A 214 -8.97 1.64 -31.54
N SER A 215 -8.17 2.63 -31.89
CA SER A 215 -7.36 3.39 -30.94
C SER A 215 -8.16 4.55 -30.34
N PHE A 216 -7.86 4.90 -29.09
CA PHE A 216 -8.49 5.99 -28.36
C PHE A 216 -7.61 6.50 -27.23
N THR A 217 -7.94 7.68 -26.72
CA THR A 217 -7.25 8.30 -25.58
C THR A 217 -8.23 8.43 -24.43
N VAL A 218 -7.79 8.08 -23.23
CA VAL A 218 -8.56 8.26 -21.99
C VAL A 218 -7.94 9.41 -21.23
N LEU A 219 -8.75 10.40 -20.84
CA LEU A 219 -8.35 11.48 -19.95
C LEU A 219 -8.98 11.27 -18.57
N THR A 220 -8.43 11.94 -17.55
CA THR A 220 -8.97 11.92 -16.19
C THR A 220 -10.44 12.37 -16.18
N ASP A 221 -11.26 11.65 -15.43
CA ASP A 221 -12.69 11.90 -15.22
C ASP A 221 -13.55 11.91 -16.50
N THR A 222 -13.06 11.35 -17.61
CA THR A 222 -13.82 11.23 -18.86
C THR A 222 -14.61 9.92 -18.97
N ARG A 223 -15.63 9.94 -19.83
CA ARG A 223 -16.35 8.73 -20.27
C ARG A 223 -16.15 8.58 -21.78
N ASN A 224 -15.56 7.47 -22.19
CA ASN A 224 -15.23 7.17 -23.57
C ASN A 224 -16.12 6.03 -24.06
N GLN A 225 -16.85 6.25 -25.15
CA GLN A 225 -17.66 5.21 -25.77
C GLN A 225 -16.96 4.73 -27.05
N ILE A 226 -16.54 3.48 -27.03
CA ILE A 226 -15.80 2.85 -28.12
C ILE A 226 -16.74 1.85 -28.79
N VAL A 227 -17.27 2.26 -29.94
CA VAL A 227 -18.13 1.41 -30.78
C VAL A 227 -17.30 0.84 -31.93
N ILE A 228 -17.41 -0.46 -32.16
CA ILE A 228 -16.80 -1.18 -33.28
C ILE A 228 -17.89 -2.01 -33.99
N ALA A 229 -18.13 -1.71 -35.27
CA ALA A 229 -18.98 -2.53 -36.13
C ALA A 229 -18.24 -3.80 -36.56
N MET A 230 -18.93 -4.94 -36.50
CA MET A 230 -18.39 -6.29 -36.76
C MET A 230 -18.92 -6.93 -38.05
N ASP A 231 -19.68 -6.18 -38.85
CA ASP A 231 -20.15 -6.54 -40.20
C ASP A 231 -19.31 -5.89 -41.31
#